data_AF-A0A5M3WEC6-F1
#
_entry.id   AF-A0A5M3WEC6-F1
#
_cell.length_a   1.000
_cell.length_b   1.000
_cell.length_c   1.000
_cell.angle_alpha   90.00
_cell.angle_beta   90.00
_cell.angle_gamma   90.00
#
_symmetry.space_group_name_H-M   'P 1'
#
loop_
_entity.id
_entity.type
_entity.pdbx_description
1 polymer ?
#
loop_
_entity_poly.entity_id
_entity_poly.type
_entity_poly.pdbx_seq_one_letter_code
_entity_poly.pdbx_strand_id
1 'polypeptide(L)'
;MTHPRWTDAAFAPFDVSTPISYSGDVVGEVRRAALHDMDGLLLGHVWTDDQAAAGFLDADGVGPPAVRASTYVWQVHKRLFDAGRPASDVMDPALYAPLYRLAAPE
;
A
#
# COMPACT_ATOMS: atom_id res chain seq x y z
N MET A 1 -42.44 18.94 -14.00
CA MET A 1 -41.10 18.37 -14.28
C MET A 1 -40.48 18.05 -12.93
N THR A 2 -40.45 16.77 -12.58
CA THR A 2 -39.98 16.29 -11.27
C THR A 2 -38.56 15.80 -11.46
N HIS A 3 -37.58 16.50 -10.88
CA HIS A 3 -36.20 16.04 -10.87
C HIS A 3 -36.13 14.71 -10.08
N PRO A 4 -35.48 13.67 -10.60
CA PRO A 4 -35.35 12.40 -9.89
C PRO A 4 -34.55 12.64 -8.60
N ARG A 5 -35.16 12.28 -7.47
CA ARG A 5 -34.54 12.33 -6.14
C ARG A 5 -33.38 11.33 -6.13
N TRP A 6 -32.23 11.78 -5.62
CA TRP A 6 -31.11 10.91 -5.22
C TRP A 6 -31.66 9.74 -4.40
N THR A 7 -31.60 8.54 -4.96
CA THR A 7 -31.85 7.30 -4.22
C THR A 7 -30.59 6.90 -3.47
N ASP A 8 -30.75 6.50 -2.20
CA ASP A 8 -29.70 5.95 -1.32
C ASP A 8 -28.97 4.71 -1.87
N ALA A 9 -29.39 4.17 -3.02
CA ALA A 9 -28.71 3.09 -3.71
C ALA A 9 -27.29 3.45 -4.19
N ALA A 10 -26.92 4.74 -4.21
CA ALA A 10 -25.56 5.20 -4.52
C ALA A 10 -24.58 5.08 -3.32
N PHE A 11 -25.09 4.74 -2.13
CA PHE A 11 -24.31 4.54 -0.90
C PHE A 11 -24.17 3.06 -0.53
N ALA A 12 -24.13 2.16 -1.50
CA ALA A 12 -23.42 0.91 -1.24
C ALA A 12 -21.98 1.31 -0.87
N PRO A 13 -21.48 0.99 0.34
CA PRO A 13 -20.09 1.30 0.67
C PRO A 13 -19.23 0.63 -0.41
N PHE A 14 -18.47 1.43 -1.14
CA PHE A 14 -17.35 0.88 -1.90
C PHE A 14 -16.41 0.27 -0.87
N ASP A 15 -16.16 -1.03 -0.97
CA ASP A 15 -15.11 -1.64 -0.17
C ASP A 15 -13.78 -1.02 -0.61
N VAL A 16 -13.27 -0.11 0.22
CA VAL A 16 -11.99 0.58 0.03
C VAL A 16 -10.83 -0.29 0.54
N SER A 17 -10.99 -1.63 0.49
CA SER A 17 -9.89 -2.60 0.42
C SER A 17 -9.02 -2.42 -0.83
N THR A 18 -9.41 -1.53 -1.75
CA THR A 18 -8.62 -1.09 -2.90
C THR A 18 -7.43 -0.26 -2.42
N PRO A 19 -6.21 -0.81 -2.45
CA PRO A 19 -5.02 -0.08 -2.02
C PRO A 19 -4.78 1.06 -3.01
N ILE A 20 -4.05 2.09 -2.54
CA ILE A 20 -3.40 3.03 -3.46
C ILE A 20 -2.26 2.25 -4.13
N SER A 21 -2.62 1.45 -5.13
CA SER A 21 -1.74 0.52 -5.84
C SER A 21 -1.06 1.21 -7.02
N TYR A 22 0.15 0.74 -7.33
CA TYR A 22 0.70 0.89 -8.67
C TYR A 22 -0.24 0.26 -9.73
N SER A 23 -0.23 0.79 -10.95
CA SER A 23 -1.26 0.67 -12.02
C SER A 23 -1.49 -0.72 -12.66
N GLY A 24 -1.35 -1.80 -11.91
CA GLY A 24 -1.61 -3.17 -12.37
C GLY A 24 -2.78 -3.81 -11.62
N ASP A 25 -3.52 -4.67 -12.31
CA ASP A 25 -4.44 -5.60 -11.65
C ASP A 25 -3.63 -6.59 -10.80
N VAL A 26 -4.17 -7.01 -9.67
CA VAL A 26 -3.58 -8.10 -8.85
C VAL A 26 -3.79 -9.41 -9.60
N VAL A 27 -2.71 -10.07 -10.01
CA VAL A 27 -2.76 -11.32 -10.82
C VAL A 27 -2.22 -12.52 -10.05
N GLY A 28 -1.43 -12.31 -8.99
CA GLY A 28 -0.77 -13.36 -8.21
C GLY A 28 -1.24 -13.50 -6.76
N GLU A 29 -0.57 -14.39 -6.03
CA GLU A 29 -0.72 -14.51 -4.58
C GLU A 29 -0.18 -13.26 -3.89
N VAL A 30 -0.99 -12.67 -3.00
CA VAL A 30 -0.62 -11.43 -2.33
C VAL A 30 0.19 -11.74 -1.08
N ARG A 31 1.44 -11.25 -1.06
CA ARG A 31 2.32 -11.27 0.11
C ARG A 31 2.31 -9.93 0.79
N ARG A 32 2.43 -9.92 2.13
CA ARG A 32 2.35 -8.70 2.92
C ARG A 32 3.45 -8.66 3.96
N ALA A 33 4.04 -7.49 4.18
CA ALA A 33 5.04 -7.27 5.21
C ALA A 33 4.70 -6.02 6.02
N ALA A 34 4.68 -6.17 7.34
CA ALA A 34 4.44 -5.06 8.26
C ALA A 34 5.61 -4.07 8.24
N LEU A 35 5.29 -2.78 8.07
CA LEU A 35 6.24 -1.68 8.10
C LEU A 35 6.14 -0.97 9.45
N HIS A 36 7.26 -0.92 10.17
CA HIS A 36 7.37 -0.26 11.46
C HIS A 36 8.33 0.92 11.40
N ASP A 37 8.15 1.90 12.29
CA ASP A 37 9.24 2.83 12.58
C ASP A 37 10.37 2.17 13.40
N MET A 38 11.38 2.97 13.72
CA MET A 38 12.52 2.50 14.50
C MET A 38 12.16 2.19 15.96
N ASP A 39 11.10 2.80 16.49
CA ASP A 39 10.60 2.56 17.85
C ASP A 39 9.65 1.34 17.92
N GLY A 40 9.25 0.80 16.77
CA GLY A 40 8.40 -0.40 16.66
C GLY A 40 6.90 -0.10 16.54
N LEU A 41 6.51 1.15 16.27
CA LEU A 41 5.13 1.49 15.92
C LEU A 41 4.80 0.93 14.55
N LEU A 42 3.69 0.18 14.44
CA LEU A 42 3.16 -0.29 13.17
C LEU A 42 2.60 0.90 12.37
N LEU A 43 3.15 1.14 11.19
CA LEU A 43 2.73 2.24 10.31
C LEU A 43 1.78 1.78 9.21
N GLY A 44 1.87 0.50 8.83
CA GLY A 44 1.05 -0.12 7.78
C GLY A 44 1.70 -1.38 7.24
N HIS A 45 1.24 -1.82 6.07
CA HIS A 45 1.69 -3.04 5.40
C HIS A 45 2.07 -2.73 3.96
N VAL A 46 3.30 -3.08 3.59
CA VAL A 46 3.71 -3.18 2.19
C VAL A 46 3.19 -4.49 1.64
N TRP A 47 2.65 -4.50 0.44
CA TRP A 47 2.18 -5.73 -0.20
C TRP A 47 2.57 -5.79 -1.68
N THR A 48 2.65 -7.00 -2.21
CA THR A 48 2.92 -7.29 -3.62
C THR A 48 2.18 -8.55 -4.04
N ASP A 49 1.86 -8.68 -5.33
CA ASP A 49 1.35 -9.91 -5.94
C ASP A 49 2.46 -10.76 -6.58
N ASP A 50 3.72 -10.42 -6.31
CA ASP A 50 4.95 -11.00 -6.87
C ASP A 50 5.05 -10.94 -8.41
N GLN A 51 4.14 -10.24 -9.07
CA GLN A 51 4.07 -10.15 -10.53
C GLN A 51 4.12 -8.69 -10.98
N ALA A 52 3.01 -7.98 -10.86
CA ALA A 52 2.75 -6.72 -11.54
C ALA A 52 2.30 -5.59 -10.60
N ALA A 53 1.82 -5.92 -9.40
CA ALA A 53 1.19 -4.97 -8.50
C ALA A 53 1.88 -4.97 -7.12
N ALA A 54 2.07 -3.76 -6.59
CA ALA A 54 2.50 -3.54 -5.21
C ALA A 54 1.85 -2.27 -4.66
N GLY A 55 1.68 -2.22 -3.35
CA GLY A 55 1.05 -1.08 -2.68
C GLY A 55 1.35 -1.00 -1.19
N PHE A 56 0.71 -0.02 -0.56
CA PHE A 56 0.78 0.20 0.88
C PHE A 56 -0.64 0.25 1.45
N LEU A 57 -0.82 -0.37 2.62
CA LEU A 57 -2.05 -0.30 3.40
C LEU A 57 -1.73 0.35 4.74
N ASP A 58 -2.26 1.54 4.99
CA ASP A 58 -2.05 2.27 6.24
C ASP A 58 -2.57 1.46 7.45
N ALA A 59 -1.89 1.55 8.59
CA ALA A 59 -2.42 1.05 9.85
C ALA A 59 -3.39 2.07 10.47
N ASP A 60 -4.49 1.57 11.05
CA ASP A 60 -5.55 2.40 11.58
C ASP A 60 -5.08 3.29 12.75
N GLY A 61 -5.52 4.55 12.76
CA GLY A 61 -5.33 5.47 13.88
C GLY A 61 -3.91 6.00 14.10
N VAL A 62 -2.95 5.67 13.22
CA VAL A 62 -1.55 6.11 13.36
C VAL A 62 -1.37 7.59 13.02
N GLY A 63 -2.14 8.10 12.04
CA GLY A 63 -2.14 9.52 11.68
C GLY A 63 -0.88 9.96 10.92
N PRO A 64 -0.28 11.15 11.23
CA PRO A 64 0.82 11.72 10.44
C PRO A 64 2.04 10.81 10.18
N PRO A 65 2.48 9.93 11.10
CA PRO A 65 3.55 8.97 10.83
C PRO A 65 3.23 8.00 9.67
N ALA A 66 2.00 7.46 9.61
CA ALA A 66 1.59 6.57 8.52
C ALA A 66 1.57 7.29 7.17
N VAL A 67 1.10 8.54 7.13
CA VAL A 67 1.11 9.36 5.89
C VAL A 67 2.55 9.60 5.37
N ARG A 68 3.50 9.81 6.27
CA ARG A 68 4.92 9.94 5.89
C ARG A 68 5.48 8.61 5.36
N ALA A 69 5.13 7.51 6.01
CA ALA A 69 5.52 6.17 5.58
C ALA A 69 4.94 5.83 4.21
N SER A 70 3.65 6.08 3.97
CA SER A 70 3.00 5.83 2.69
C SER A 70 3.62 6.64 1.56
N THR A 71 3.98 7.90 1.82
CA THR A 71 4.72 8.74 0.87
C THR A 71 6.10 8.15 0.54
N TYR A 72 6.83 7.66 1.54
CA TYR A 72 8.13 7.02 1.34
C TYR A 72 8.01 5.72 0.54
N VAL A 73 7.05 4.85 0.89
CA VAL A 73 6.78 3.60 0.18
C VAL A 73 6.43 3.86 -1.28
N TRP A 74 5.60 4.88 -1.56
CA TRP A 74 5.30 5.29 -2.93
C TRP A 74 6.55 5.68 -3.73
N GLN A 75 7.51 6.39 -3.12
CA GLN A 75 8.77 6.74 -3.77
C GLN A 75 9.63 5.50 -4.08
N VAL A 76 9.67 4.53 -3.16
CA VAL A 76 10.34 3.24 -3.38
C VAL A 76 9.72 2.50 -4.57
N HIS A 77 8.39 2.36 -4.58
CA HIS A 77 7.68 1.68 -5.66
C HIS A 77 7.93 2.36 -7.00
N LYS A 78 7.88 3.70 -7.01
CA LYS A 78 8.17 4.47 -8.21
C LYS A 78 9.58 4.24 -8.74
N ARG A 79 10.58 4.27 -7.87
CA ARG A 79 11.96 4.01 -8.26
C ARG A 79 12.15 2.61 -8.85
N LEU A 80 11.52 1.60 -8.27
CA LEU A 80 11.60 0.21 -8.76
C LEU A 80 10.93 0.10 -10.14
N PHE A 81 9.75 0.69 -10.30
CA PHE A 81 9.05 0.71 -11.58
C PHE A 81 9.85 1.43 -12.67
N ASP A 82 10.37 2.63 -12.38
CA ASP A 82 11.18 3.41 -13.32
C ASP A 82 12.48 2.67 -13.72
N ALA A 83 12.97 1.77 -12.84
CA ALA A 83 14.11 0.90 -13.10
C ALA A 83 13.73 -0.45 -13.77
N GLY A 84 12.45 -0.68 -14.09
CA GLY A 84 11.97 -1.92 -14.68
C GLY A 84 12.13 -3.15 -13.76
N ARG A 85 12.16 -2.93 -12.45
CA ARG A 85 12.30 -3.99 -11.43
C ARG A 85 10.94 -4.65 -11.15
N PRO A 86 10.91 -5.95 -10.82
CA PRO A 86 9.67 -6.64 -10.50
C PRO A 86 9.02 -6.12 -9.22
N ALA A 87 7.70 -6.24 -9.12
CA ALA A 87 6.94 -5.81 -7.94
C ALA A 87 7.37 -6.56 -6.67
N SER A 88 7.89 -7.79 -6.77
CA SER A 88 8.42 -8.56 -5.63
C SER A 88 9.55 -7.84 -4.89
N ASP A 89 10.30 -6.97 -5.58
CA ASP A 89 11.45 -6.28 -5.00
C ASP A 89 11.06 -5.27 -3.92
N VAL A 90 9.79 -4.85 -3.85
CA VAL A 90 9.29 -4.00 -2.75
C VAL A 90 9.40 -4.70 -1.38
N MET A 91 9.63 -6.01 -1.35
CA MET A 91 9.82 -6.81 -0.13
C MET A 91 11.26 -6.81 0.38
N ASP A 92 12.20 -6.12 -0.28
CA ASP A 92 13.57 -5.98 0.22
C ASP A 92 13.63 -5.00 1.41
N PRO A 93 13.98 -5.46 2.64
CA PRO A 93 14.05 -4.59 3.81
C PRO A 93 15.10 -3.47 3.68
N ALA A 94 16.12 -3.66 2.84
CA ALA A 94 17.16 -2.65 2.63
C ALA A 94 16.65 -1.37 1.96
N LEU A 95 15.49 -1.43 1.29
CA LEU A 95 14.86 -0.26 0.66
C LEU A 95 14.24 0.72 1.68
N TYR A 96 13.95 0.23 2.89
CA TYR A 96 13.26 0.97 3.94
C TYR A 96 14.20 1.44 5.05
N ALA A 97 15.36 0.79 5.18
CA ALA A 97 16.41 1.20 6.10
C ALA A 97 17.07 2.52 5.67
N PRO A 98 17.57 3.35 6.61
CA PRO A 98 17.51 3.16 8.06
C PRO A 98 16.24 3.76 8.71
N LEU A 99 15.29 4.26 7.92
CA LEU A 99 14.16 5.04 8.42
C LEU A 99 13.03 4.17 8.99
N TYR A 100 12.86 2.98 8.41
CA TYR A 100 11.80 2.04 8.76
C TYR A 100 12.33 0.61 8.79
N ARG A 101 11.59 -0.26 9.46
CA ARG A 101 11.84 -1.70 9.48
C ARG A 101 10.70 -2.43 8.79
N LEU A 102 11.03 -3.15 7.73
CA LEU A 102 10.12 -4.07 7.08
C LEU A 102 10.27 -5.45 7.73
N ALA A 103 9.16 -6.02 8.21
CA ALA A 103 9.12 -7.38 8.74
C ALA A 103 9.29 -8.41 7.61
N ALA A 104 9.49 -9.67 7.98
CA ALA A 104 9.41 -10.76 7.01
C ALA A 104 7.97 -10.82 6.43
N PRO A 105 7.82 -11.08 5.12
CA PRO A 105 6.51 -11.20 4.50
C PRO A 105 5.77 -12.47 4.96
N GLU A 106 4.47 -12.34 5.18
CA GLU A 106 3.50 -13.43 5.38
C GLU A 106 2.80 -13.83 4.07
#